data_AF-A0A1H9ER50-F1
#
_entry.id   AF-A0A1H9ER50-F1
#
_cell.length_a   1.000
_cell.length_b   1.000
_cell.length_c   1.000
_cell.angle_alpha   90.00
_cell.angle_beta   90.00
_cell.angle_gamma   90.00
#
_symmetry.space_group_name_H-M   'P 1'
#
loop_
_entity.id
_entity.type
_entity.pdbx_description
1 polymer ?
#
loop_
_entity_poly.entity_id
_entity_poly.type
_entity_poly.pdbx_seq_one_letter_code
_entity_poly.pdbx_strand_id
1 'polypeptide(L)'
;MSPEGGRRAEASVGGACEGAPVAFEGDAAWSVRYPELFRARPHSWGGVVRESTVRLTLTLPSDDLVVNARLIAVDDGAVVVCTTAEGWRTLPGGSRERGEPIDATAARELMEEAGCVVVGPVRWFAGHVVTTQTRPWKEWHPFPVSAWLVGVVPVRRACPPTNPPDGETVVDVRLLEPDEAITYLSGFDNGGQAALLALAVDLGLVPRPGTASPR
;
A
#
# COMPACT_ATOMS: atom_id res chain seq x y z
N MET A 1 -44.78 -17.12 40.07
CA MET A 1 -44.84 -16.64 38.68
C MET A 1 -43.62 -15.76 38.45
N SER A 2 -42.67 -16.28 37.67
CA SER A 2 -41.59 -15.57 36.95
C SER A 2 -42.14 -14.33 36.20
N PRO A 3 -41.32 -13.33 35.79
CA PRO A 3 -40.03 -13.56 35.18
C PRO A 3 -38.84 -12.65 35.52
N GLU A 4 -37.69 -13.25 35.20
CA GLU A 4 -36.34 -12.73 35.14
C GLU A 4 -36.23 -11.62 34.08
N GLY A 5 -35.64 -10.49 34.47
CA GLY A 5 -35.25 -9.41 33.57
C GLY A 5 -33.73 -9.36 33.41
N GLY A 6 -33.16 -10.34 32.69
CA GLY A 6 -31.76 -10.32 32.32
C GLY A 6 -31.48 -9.23 31.29
N ARG A 7 -30.87 -8.12 31.71
CA ARG A 7 -30.26 -7.15 30.78
C ARG A 7 -28.91 -7.70 30.33
N ARG A 8 -28.85 -8.21 29.09
CA ARG A 8 -27.59 -8.39 28.37
C ARG A 8 -27.00 -7.02 28.09
N ALA A 9 -25.76 -6.81 28.51
CA ALA A 9 -24.93 -5.71 28.03
C ALA A 9 -24.56 -6.03 26.56
N GLU A 10 -25.11 -5.27 25.63
CA GLU A 10 -24.62 -5.23 24.26
C GLU A 10 -23.32 -4.41 24.26
N ALA A 11 -22.19 -5.09 24.09
CA ALA A 11 -20.94 -4.44 23.74
C ALA A 11 -21.03 -4.02 22.27
N SER A 12 -21.21 -2.73 22.02
CA SER A 12 -21.10 -2.14 20.69
C SER A 12 -19.64 -2.18 20.25
N VAL A 13 -19.28 -3.17 19.44
CA VAL A 13 -18.06 -3.17 18.63
C VAL A 13 -18.41 -2.47 17.32
N GLY A 14 -17.94 -1.23 17.17
CA GLY A 14 -18.27 -0.40 16.02
C GLY A 14 -17.60 0.96 16.09
N GLY A 15 -16.29 0.98 16.31
CA GLY A 15 -15.48 2.18 16.08
C GLY A 15 -15.02 2.17 14.64
N ALA A 16 -15.74 2.87 13.78
CA ALA A 16 -15.19 3.26 12.48
C ALA A 16 -13.99 4.18 12.76
N CYS A 17 -12.81 3.82 12.23
CA CYS A 17 -11.63 4.65 12.30
C CYS A 17 -11.83 5.87 11.38
N GLU A 18 -12.36 6.97 11.92
CA GLU A 18 -12.40 8.27 11.26
C GLU A 18 -10.99 8.87 11.18
N GLY A 19 -10.26 8.54 10.12
CA GLY A 19 -9.24 9.43 9.57
C GLY A 19 -9.91 10.28 8.49
N ALA A 20 -10.06 11.59 8.71
CA ALA A 20 -10.61 12.49 7.71
C ALA A 20 -9.76 12.38 6.41
N PRO A 21 -10.38 12.23 5.23
CA PRO A 21 -9.64 12.20 3.98
C PRO A 21 -8.97 13.56 3.78
N VAL A 22 -7.65 13.56 3.62
CA VAL A 22 -6.93 14.77 3.24
C VAL A 22 -7.16 14.97 1.75
N ALA A 23 -7.84 16.05 1.40
CA ALA A 23 -8.03 16.44 0.01
C ALA A 23 -6.67 16.94 -0.54
N PHE A 24 -6.11 16.20 -1.47
CA PHE A 24 -4.95 16.65 -2.23
C PHE A 24 -5.41 17.48 -3.44
N GLU A 25 -4.52 18.33 -3.96
CA GLU A 25 -4.69 18.80 -5.33
C GLU A 25 -4.85 17.57 -6.25
N GLY A 26 -5.86 17.59 -7.12
CA GLY A 26 -6.20 16.43 -7.95
C GLY A 26 -5.09 16.05 -8.94
N ASP A 27 -5.25 14.89 -9.58
CA ASP A 27 -4.27 14.25 -10.48
C ASP A 27 -3.56 15.22 -11.44
N ALA A 28 -4.27 16.23 -11.96
CA ALA A 28 -3.73 17.21 -12.90
C ALA A 28 -2.49 17.94 -12.38
N ALA A 29 -2.51 18.39 -11.11
CA ALA A 29 -1.41 19.14 -10.51
C ALA A 29 -0.14 18.29 -10.40
N TRP A 30 -0.29 17.03 -9.99
CA TRP A 30 0.82 16.11 -9.77
C TRP A 30 1.29 15.42 -11.04
N SER A 31 0.44 15.34 -12.08
CA SER A 31 0.81 14.78 -13.38
C SER A 31 1.92 15.54 -14.09
N VAL A 32 2.09 16.84 -13.81
CA VAL A 32 3.19 17.64 -14.38
C VAL A 32 4.54 17.23 -13.79
N ARG A 33 4.56 16.94 -12.48
CA ARG A 33 5.78 16.56 -11.74
C ARG A 33 6.10 15.07 -11.84
N TYR A 34 5.07 14.22 -11.91
CA TYR A 34 5.18 12.76 -11.99
C TYR A 34 4.42 12.18 -13.20
N PRO A 35 4.72 12.62 -14.43
CA PRO A 35 3.94 12.24 -15.61
C PRO A 35 3.84 10.73 -15.81
N GLU A 36 4.90 9.99 -15.48
CA GLU A 36 4.93 8.54 -15.65
C GLU A 36 3.97 7.80 -14.70
N LEU A 37 3.70 8.33 -13.50
CA LEU A 37 2.75 7.72 -12.57
C LEU A 37 1.30 7.86 -13.06
N PHE A 38 0.95 9.05 -13.56
CA PHE A 38 -0.40 9.44 -13.94
C PHE A 38 -0.74 9.15 -15.41
N ARG A 39 0.22 8.74 -16.23
CA ARG A 39 -0.03 8.22 -17.57
C ARG A 39 -0.38 6.73 -17.51
N ALA A 40 -1.39 6.32 -18.28
CA ALA A 40 -1.66 4.90 -18.47
C ALA A 40 -0.48 4.23 -19.20
N ARG A 41 0.09 3.21 -18.56
CA ARG A 41 1.25 2.46 -19.07
C ARG A 41 1.01 0.95 -18.96
N PRO A 42 1.65 0.11 -19.79
CA PRO A 42 1.65 -1.33 -19.56
C PRO A 42 2.19 -1.63 -18.17
N HIS A 43 1.50 -2.49 -17.43
CA HIS A 43 1.98 -2.98 -16.15
C HIS A 43 3.15 -3.95 -16.40
N SER A 44 4.28 -3.70 -15.74
CA SER A 44 5.40 -4.62 -15.68
C SER A 44 5.63 -5.02 -14.24
N TRP A 45 5.88 -6.31 -14.00
CA TRP A 45 6.26 -6.84 -12.69
C TRP A 45 7.40 -7.84 -12.87
N GLY A 46 8.48 -7.67 -12.10
CA GLY A 46 9.68 -8.50 -12.25
C GLY A 46 10.31 -8.46 -13.65
N GLY A 47 10.13 -7.36 -14.39
CA GLY A 47 10.59 -7.20 -15.77
C GLY A 47 9.68 -7.81 -16.84
N VAL A 48 8.54 -8.41 -16.48
CA VAL A 48 7.58 -9.01 -17.43
C VAL A 48 6.38 -8.09 -17.62
N VAL A 49 6.15 -7.68 -18.86
CA VAL A 49 4.95 -6.90 -19.25
C VAL A 49 3.71 -7.79 -19.20
N ARG A 50 2.68 -7.34 -18.49
CA ARG A 50 1.39 -8.01 -18.33
C ARG A 50 0.36 -7.46 -19.31
N GLU A 51 -0.69 -8.24 -19.57
CA GLU A 51 -1.87 -7.85 -20.38
C GLU A 51 -2.81 -6.90 -19.61
N SER A 52 -2.22 -5.90 -18.96
CA SER A 52 -2.94 -4.89 -18.19
C SER A 52 -2.24 -3.55 -18.31
N THR A 53 -3.02 -2.47 -18.32
CA THR A 53 -2.49 -1.12 -18.14
C THR A 53 -2.72 -0.65 -16.71
N VAL A 54 -1.81 0.16 -16.21
CA VAL A 54 -1.86 0.75 -14.88
C VAL A 54 -1.71 2.26 -14.97
N ARG A 55 -2.46 2.98 -14.13
CA ARG A 55 -2.39 4.43 -13.97
C ARG A 55 -2.67 4.81 -12.52
N LEU A 56 -1.86 5.68 -11.94
CA LEU A 56 -2.14 6.24 -10.61
C LEU A 56 -3.27 7.29 -10.69
N THR A 57 -4.09 7.34 -9.65
CA THR A 57 -5.00 8.45 -9.34
C THR A 57 -4.97 8.72 -7.84
N LEU A 58 -5.14 9.99 -7.45
CA LEU A 58 -5.34 10.41 -6.05
C LEU A 58 -6.81 10.30 -5.62
N THR A 59 -7.72 9.99 -6.55
CA THR A 59 -9.11 9.65 -6.20
C THR A 59 -9.15 8.21 -5.73
N LEU A 60 -9.57 7.98 -4.48
CA LEU A 60 -9.64 6.64 -3.95
C LEU A 60 -10.69 5.80 -4.70
N PRO A 61 -10.34 4.59 -5.17
CA PRO A 61 -11.30 3.66 -5.76
C PRO A 61 -12.32 3.19 -4.72
N SER A 62 -13.47 2.72 -5.19
CA SER A 62 -14.43 2.01 -4.34
C SER A 62 -13.85 0.66 -3.90
N ASP A 63 -14.19 0.21 -2.68
CA ASP A 63 -13.59 -1.01 -2.08
C ASP A 63 -13.82 -2.28 -2.92
N ASP A 64 -14.95 -2.36 -3.62
CA ASP A 64 -15.30 -3.49 -4.50
C ASP A 64 -14.36 -3.63 -5.71
N LEU A 65 -13.64 -2.56 -6.05
CA LEU A 65 -12.59 -2.59 -7.08
C LEU A 65 -11.22 -3.01 -6.53
N VAL A 66 -11.01 -2.95 -5.21
CA VAL A 66 -9.68 -3.09 -4.60
C VAL A 66 -9.28 -4.56 -4.44
N VAL A 67 -8.16 -4.92 -5.07
CA VAL A 67 -7.63 -6.30 -5.09
C VAL A 67 -6.21 -6.43 -4.53
N ASN A 68 -5.57 -5.32 -4.17
CA ASN A 68 -4.18 -5.30 -3.73
C ASN A 68 -3.94 -4.06 -2.87
N ALA A 69 -2.97 -4.15 -1.95
CA ALA A 69 -2.45 -3.03 -1.20
C ALA A 69 -0.95 -2.88 -1.46
N ARG A 70 -0.49 -1.63 -1.67
CA ARG A 70 0.93 -1.24 -1.70
C ARG A 70 1.17 -0.26 -0.56
N LEU A 71 2.13 -0.55 0.30
CA LEU A 71 2.31 0.15 1.57
C LEU A 71 3.64 0.88 1.61
N ILE A 72 3.59 2.16 1.96
CA ILE A 72 4.75 2.92 2.41
C ILE A 72 4.75 2.82 3.93
N ALA A 73 5.46 1.82 4.45
CA ALA A 73 5.57 1.59 5.88
C ALA A 73 6.69 2.44 6.48
N VAL A 74 6.36 3.17 7.55
CA VAL A 74 7.25 4.13 8.20
C VAL A 74 7.50 3.71 9.66
N ASP A 75 8.76 3.48 10.01
CA ASP A 75 9.23 3.16 11.37
C ASP A 75 10.18 4.27 11.83
N ASP A 76 9.74 5.07 12.80
CA ASP A 76 10.49 6.23 13.33
C ASP A 76 11.07 7.19 12.25
N GLY A 77 10.29 7.45 11.20
CA GLY A 77 10.68 8.32 10.08
C GLY A 77 11.42 7.61 8.94
N ALA A 78 11.97 6.41 9.19
CA ALA A 78 12.58 5.58 8.15
C ALA A 78 11.52 4.78 7.39
N VAL A 79 11.74 4.61 6.09
CA VAL A 79 10.89 3.84 5.18
C VAL A 79 11.37 2.40 5.11
N VAL A 80 10.45 1.46 5.26
CA VAL A 80 10.69 0.03 5.06
C VAL A 80 10.76 -0.28 3.56
N VAL A 81 11.87 -0.87 3.12
CA VAL A 81 12.05 -1.38 1.76
C VAL A 81 12.57 -2.82 1.78
N CYS A 82 12.15 -3.61 0.80
CA CYS A 82 12.43 -5.04 0.72
C CYS A 82 13.26 -5.37 -0.54
N THR A 83 14.10 -6.40 -0.44
CA THR A 83 14.73 -7.09 -1.58
C THR A 83 14.17 -8.48 -1.70
N THR A 84 13.64 -8.86 -2.86
CA THR A 84 13.23 -10.25 -3.12
C THR A 84 14.44 -11.13 -3.47
N ALA A 85 14.27 -12.46 -3.46
CA ALA A 85 15.30 -13.42 -3.85
C ALA A 85 15.76 -13.23 -5.30
N GLU A 86 14.89 -12.70 -6.16
CA GLU A 86 15.15 -12.33 -7.56
C GLU A 86 15.90 -10.99 -7.68
N GLY A 87 16.17 -10.31 -6.55
CA GLY A 87 16.89 -9.05 -6.49
C GLY A 87 16.01 -7.81 -6.71
N TRP A 88 14.68 -7.95 -6.73
CA TRP A 88 13.77 -6.83 -6.93
C TRP A 88 13.73 -5.95 -5.69
N ARG A 89 13.75 -4.64 -5.89
CA ARG A 89 13.63 -3.66 -4.81
C ARG A 89 12.20 -3.14 -4.78
N THR A 90 11.52 -3.34 -3.65
CA THR A 90 10.08 -3.08 -3.56
C THR A 90 9.69 -2.50 -2.21
N LEU A 91 8.62 -1.71 -2.21
CA LEU A 91 7.79 -1.42 -1.06
C LEU A 91 6.93 -2.65 -0.76
N PRO A 92 6.64 -2.93 0.52
CA PRO A 92 5.81 -4.07 0.89
C PRO A 92 4.38 -3.95 0.37
N GLY A 93 3.75 -5.08 0.11
CA GLY A 93 2.35 -5.17 -0.28
C GLY A 93 2.04 -6.26 -1.28
N GLY A 94 0.81 -6.73 -1.26
CA GLY A 94 0.39 -7.86 -2.06
C GLY A 94 -1.11 -7.94 -2.23
N SER A 95 -1.55 -9.09 -2.72
CA SER A 95 -2.92 -9.30 -3.15
C SER A 95 -3.84 -9.44 -1.95
N ARG A 96 -5.02 -8.82 -2.05
CA ARG A 96 -6.12 -9.06 -1.12
C ARG A 96 -6.57 -10.51 -1.26
N GLU A 97 -6.93 -11.15 -0.16
CA GLU A 97 -7.62 -12.44 -0.19
C GLU A 97 -9.14 -12.29 -0.22
N ARG A 98 -9.84 -13.32 -0.69
CA ARG A 98 -11.30 -13.26 -0.88
C ARG A 98 -12.01 -12.95 0.44
N GLY A 99 -12.70 -11.82 0.50
CA GLY A 99 -13.45 -11.38 1.68
C GLY A 99 -12.59 -10.77 2.81
N GLU A 100 -11.28 -10.67 2.61
CA GLU A 100 -10.36 -10.02 3.54
C GLU A 100 -10.61 -8.50 3.56
N PRO A 101 -10.71 -7.81 4.71
CA PRO A 101 -10.72 -6.34 4.74
C PRO A 101 -9.37 -5.77 4.28
N ILE A 102 -9.36 -4.62 3.60
CA ILE A 102 -8.10 -4.07 3.04
C ILE A 102 -7.04 -3.74 4.11
N ASP A 103 -7.44 -3.30 5.30
CA ASP A 103 -6.50 -3.04 6.39
C ASP A 103 -5.90 -4.36 6.95
N ALA A 104 -6.65 -5.46 6.88
CA ALA A 104 -6.15 -6.78 7.24
C ALA A 104 -5.15 -7.30 6.21
N THR A 105 -5.42 -7.09 4.91
CA THR A 105 -4.44 -7.33 3.84
C THR A 105 -3.15 -6.56 4.10
N ALA A 106 -3.23 -5.26 4.40
CA ALA A 106 -2.05 -4.45 4.68
C ALA A 106 -1.24 -5.00 5.86
N ALA A 107 -1.89 -5.35 6.97
CA ALA A 107 -1.21 -5.89 8.15
C ALA A 107 -0.54 -7.26 7.87
N ARG A 108 -1.22 -8.14 7.13
CA ARG A 108 -0.68 -9.45 6.74
C ARG A 108 0.55 -9.30 5.85
N GLU A 109 0.44 -8.55 4.77
CA GLU A 109 1.54 -8.33 3.81
C GLU A 109 2.77 -7.69 4.48
N LEU A 110 2.56 -6.74 5.40
CA LEU A 110 3.65 -6.14 6.17
C LEU A 110 4.37 -7.13 7.09
N MET A 111 3.65 -8.07 7.68
CA MET A 111 4.25 -9.14 8.47
C MET A 111 5.00 -10.13 7.57
N GLU A 112 4.37 -10.54 6.46
CA GLU A 112 4.88 -11.54 5.53
C GLU A 112 6.17 -11.08 4.85
N GLU A 113 6.18 -9.87 4.30
CA GLU A 113 7.27 -9.35 3.49
C GLU A 113 8.30 -8.55 4.30
N ALA A 114 7.91 -7.96 5.44
CA ALA A 114 8.80 -7.07 6.19
C ALA A 114 8.93 -7.40 7.68
N GLY A 115 8.18 -8.36 8.21
CA GLY A 115 8.15 -8.67 9.65
C GLY A 115 7.72 -7.48 10.51
N CYS A 116 6.88 -6.62 9.95
CA CYS A 116 6.44 -5.37 10.58
C CYS A 116 5.02 -5.50 11.14
N VAL A 117 4.79 -4.91 12.31
CA VAL A 117 3.44 -4.75 12.88
C VAL A 117 2.94 -3.33 12.64
N VAL A 118 1.68 -3.20 12.26
CA VAL A 118 0.99 -1.90 12.14
C VAL A 118 0.77 -1.31 13.54
N VAL A 119 1.15 -0.05 13.75
CA VAL A 119 1.01 0.65 15.06
C VAL A 119 0.11 1.87 15.00
N GLY A 120 -0.57 2.10 13.87
CA GLY A 120 -1.54 3.19 13.68
C GLY A 120 -2.34 3.01 12.39
N PRO A 121 -3.27 3.92 12.09
CA PRO A 121 -4.15 3.78 10.93
C PRO A 121 -3.36 3.87 9.61
N VAL A 122 -3.79 3.11 8.60
CA VAL A 122 -3.31 3.28 7.24
C VAL A 122 -3.95 4.55 6.65
N ARG A 123 -3.12 5.46 6.14
CA ARG A 123 -3.57 6.62 5.39
C ARG A 123 -3.55 6.30 3.91
N TRP A 124 -4.66 5.77 3.41
CA TRP A 124 -4.90 5.56 1.98
C TRP A 124 -4.96 6.90 1.25
N PHE A 125 -4.16 7.08 0.21
CA PHE A 125 -4.04 8.37 -0.49
C PHE A 125 -4.09 8.29 -2.01
N ALA A 126 -3.92 7.09 -2.58
CA ALA A 126 -3.96 6.89 -4.01
C ALA A 126 -4.43 5.48 -4.36
N GLY A 127 -4.81 5.30 -5.62
CA GLY A 127 -5.08 4.00 -6.21
C GLY A 127 -4.39 3.88 -7.56
N HIS A 128 -3.78 2.72 -7.82
CA HIS A 128 -3.47 2.33 -9.18
C HIS A 128 -4.73 1.74 -9.81
N VAL A 129 -5.32 2.42 -10.79
CA VAL A 129 -6.38 1.86 -11.62
C VAL A 129 -5.74 0.91 -12.62
N VAL A 130 -6.21 -0.33 -12.63
CA VAL A 130 -5.69 -1.41 -13.45
C VAL A 130 -6.79 -1.86 -14.41
N THR A 131 -6.50 -1.81 -15.71
CA THR A 131 -7.39 -2.33 -16.76
C THR A 131 -6.76 -3.56 -17.38
N THR A 132 -7.41 -4.71 -17.24
CA THR A 132 -6.95 -6.01 -17.74
C THR A 132 -7.73 -6.41 -18.99
N GLN A 133 -7.04 -7.00 -19.98
CA GLN A 133 -7.61 -7.22 -21.31
C GLN A 133 -8.30 -8.59 -21.49
N THR A 134 -7.75 -9.65 -20.91
CA THR A 134 -8.15 -11.02 -21.25
C THR A 134 -9.01 -11.68 -20.19
N ARG A 135 -8.56 -11.69 -18.93
CA ARG A 135 -9.27 -12.32 -17.81
C ARG A 135 -8.79 -11.73 -16.48
N PRO A 136 -9.59 -11.82 -15.40
CA PRO A 136 -9.12 -11.41 -14.07
C PRO A 136 -7.93 -12.27 -13.61
N TRP A 137 -7.11 -11.71 -12.72
CA TRP A 137 -5.95 -12.41 -12.14
C TRP A 137 -6.38 -13.58 -11.23
N LYS A 138 -7.31 -13.33 -10.31
CA LYS A 138 -8.03 -14.37 -9.54
C LYS A 138 -9.50 -14.36 -9.99
N GLU A 139 -10.17 -15.51 -9.99
CA GLU A 139 -11.56 -15.65 -10.48
C GLU A 139 -12.57 -14.68 -9.85
N TRP A 140 -12.30 -14.23 -8.63
CA TRP A 140 -13.17 -13.33 -7.87
C TRP A 140 -12.78 -11.85 -8.00
N HIS A 141 -11.67 -11.52 -8.67
CA HIS A 141 -11.30 -10.13 -8.91
C HIS A 141 -12.28 -9.48 -9.90
N PRO A 142 -12.63 -8.20 -9.70
CA PRO A 142 -13.38 -7.42 -10.67
C PRO A 142 -12.64 -7.35 -12.00
N PHE A 143 -13.43 -7.34 -13.09
CA PHE A 143 -12.95 -7.31 -14.46
C PHE A 143 -13.92 -6.45 -15.30
N PRO A 144 -13.42 -5.63 -16.25
CA PRO A 144 -12.03 -5.49 -16.68
C PRO A 144 -11.20 -4.53 -15.82
N VAL A 145 -11.83 -3.82 -14.89
CA VAL A 145 -11.16 -2.81 -14.05
C VAL A 145 -11.03 -3.32 -12.62
N SER A 146 -9.85 -3.16 -12.06
CA SER A 146 -9.56 -3.36 -10.64
C SER A 146 -8.65 -2.23 -10.15
N ALA A 147 -8.37 -2.20 -8.85
CA ALA A 147 -7.49 -1.20 -8.27
C ALA A 147 -6.55 -1.77 -7.21
N TRP A 148 -5.36 -1.17 -7.11
CA TRP A 148 -4.41 -1.42 -6.02
C TRP A 148 -4.34 -0.16 -5.16
N LEU A 149 -4.75 -0.27 -3.91
CA LEU A 149 -4.70 0.86 -2.98
C LEU A 149 -3.26 1.14 -2.55
N VAL A 150 -2.93 2.42 -2.41
CA VAL A 150 -1.64 2.88 -1.92
C VAL A 150 -1.86 3.63 -0.61
N GLY A 151 -1.14 3.20 0.43
CA GLY A 151 -1.27 3.77 1.77
C GLY A 151 0.08 4.06 2.42
N VAL A 152 0.12 5.08 3.26
CA VAL A 152 1.22 5.29 4.22
C VAL A 152 0.77 4.76 5.58
N VAL A 153 1.63 4.03 6.27
CA VAL A 153 1.26 3.39 7.54
C VAL A 153 2.43 3.42 8.53
N PRO A 154 2.20 3.88 9.78
CA PRO A 154 3.21 3.74 10.82
C PRO A 154 3.31 2.27 11.25
N VAL A 155 4.54 1.77 11.32
CA VAL A 155 4.84 0.39 11.70
C VAL A 155 5.93 0.34 12.75
N ARG A 156 6.14 -0.85 13.30
CA ARG A 156 7.34 -1.21 14.03
C ARG A 156 7.85 -2.55 13.53
N ARG A 157 9.14 -2.67 13.23
CA ARG A 157 9.72 -3.97 12.92
C ARG A 157 9.71 -4.87 14.16
N ALA A 158 9.14 -6.07 14.01
CA ALA A 158 8.98 -7.03 15.10
C ALA A 158 9.83 -8.29 14.91
N CYS A 159 10.01 -8.73 13.67
CA CYS A 159 10.74 -9.94 13.34
C CYS A 159 11.34 -9.87 11.91
N PRO A 160 12.07 -10.91 11.47
CA PRO A 160 12.31 -11.14 10.04
C PRO A 160 10.98 -11.37 9.27
N PRO A 161 10.97 -11.19 7.94
CA PRO A 161 9.81 -11.55 7.11
C PRO A 161 9.44 -13.01 7.29
N THR A 162 8.15 -13.32 7.35
CA THR A 162 7.68 -14.71 7.53
C THR A 162 7.71 -15.52 6.24
N ASN A 163 7.76 -14.86 5.06
CA ASN A 163 7.92 -15.48 3.75
C ASN A 163 7.00 -16.69 3.52
N PRO A 164 5.69 -16.48 3.31
CA PRO A 164 4.78 -17.58 3.06
C PRO A 164 5.15 -18.32 1.77
N PRO A 165 4.85 -19.63 1.65
CA PRO A 165 5.34 -20.47 0.55
C PRO A 165 4.84 -20.08 -0.85
N ASP A 166 3.75 -19.35 -0.92
CA ASP A 166 3.04 -18.91 -2.13
C ASP A 166 3.32 -17.45 -2.51
N GLY A 167 4.10 -16.73 -1.71
CA GLY A 167 4.52 -15.36 -1.93
C GLY A 167 5.94 -15.22 -2.52
N GLU A 168 6.31 -13.99 -2.84
CA GLU A 168 7.70 -13.66 -3.16
C GLU A 168 8.57 -13.84 -1.92
N THR A 169 9.75 -14.44 -2.08
CA THR A 169 10.67 -14.60 -0.97
C THR A 169 11.46 -13.31 -0.77
N VAL A 170 11.24 -12.63 0.35
CA VAL A 170 12.04 -11.47 0.77
C VAL A 170 13.30 -11.95 1.49
N VAL A 171 14.46 -11.52 0.99
CA VAL A 171 15.78 -11.90 1.51
C VAL A 171 16.48 -10.78 2.28
N ASP A 172 16.04 -9.53 2.12
CA ASP A 172 16.58 -8.39 2.84
C ASP A 172 15.49 -7.34 3.10
N VAL A 173 15.48 -6.76 4.30
CA VAL A 173 14.52 -5.73 4.73
C VAL A 173 15.32 -4.61 5.39
N ARG A 174 15.22 -3.41 4.82
CA ARG A 174 15.95 -2.21 5.27
C ARG A 174 14.99 -1.15 5.77
N LEU A 175 15.45 -0.41 6.77
CA LEU A 175 14.89 0.86 7.21
C LEU A 175 15.84 1.94 6.69
N LEU A 176 15.36 2.78 5.77
CA LEU A 176 16.16 3.82 5.12
C LEU A 176 15.49 5.17 5.29
N GLU A 177 16.26 6.24 5.37
CA GLU A 177 15.69 7.59 5.30
C GLU A 177 14.95 7.79 3.96
N PRO A 178 13.90 8.64 3.87
CA PRO A 178 13.06 8.72 2.67
C PRO A 178 13.83 8.96 1.36
N ASP A 179 14.81 9.87 1.35
CA ASP A 179 15.61 10.17 0.16
C ASP A 179 16.55 8.99 -0.22
N GLU A 180 17.04 8.25 0.77
CA GLU A 180 17.82 7.03 0.56
C GLU A 180 16.95 5.89 0.05
N ALA A 181 15.73 5.74 0.57
CA ALA A 181 14.74 4.77 0.12
C ALA A 181 14.33 5.01 -1.34
N ILE A 182 14.10 6.28 -1.73
CA ILE A 182 13.84 6.66 -3.12
C ILE A 182 15.01 6.26 -4.02
N THR A 183 16.25 6.57 -3.60
CA THR A 183 17.46 6.21 -4.35
C THR A 183 17.61 4.70 -4.46
N TYR A 184 17.38 3.98 -3.37
CA TYR A 184 17.45 2.52 -3.33
C TYR A 184 16.43 1.89 -4.28
N LEU A 185 15.16 2.30 -4.23
CA LEU A 185 14.11 1.82 -5.12
C LEU A 185 14.37 2.19 -6.58
N SER A 186 14.98 3.36 -6.85
CA SER A 186 15.33 3.78 -8.22
C SER A 186 16.37 2.87 -8.89
N GLY A 187 17.12 2.09 -8.10
CA GLY A 187 18.07 1.11 -8.62
C GLY A 187 17.42 -0.10 -9.31
N PHE A 188 16.09 -0.28 -9.18
CA PHE A 188 15.33 -1.31 -9.89
C PHE A 188 13.89 -0.81 -10.12
N ASP A 189 13.51 -0.52 -11.36
CA ASP A 189 12.16 -0.02 -11.65
C ASP A 189 11.10 -1.14 -11.55
N ASN A 190 10.54 -1.31 -10.35
CA ASN A 190 9.43 -2.22 -10.08
C ASN A 190 8.07 -1.50 -10.17
N GLY A 191 7.79 -0.87 -11.31
CA GLY A 191 6.49 -0.24 -11.57
C GLY A 191 6.37 1.18 -11.03
N GLY A 192 7.47 1.93 -10.91
CA GLY A 192 7.46 3.33 -10.50
C GLY A 192 7.37 3.55 -8.99
N GLN A 193 7.69 2.55 -8.16
CA GLN A 193 7.58 2.64 -6.70
C GLN A 193 8.48 3.72 -6.07
N ALA A 194 9.64 3.99 -6.67
CA ALA A 194 10.49 5.12 -6.24
C ALA A 194 9.77 6.48 -6.43
N ALA A 195 9.13 6.67 -7.59
CA ALA A 195 8.35 7.87 -7.86
C ALA A 195 7.10 7.96 -6.97
N LEU A 196 6.47 6.81 -6.66
CA LEU A 196 5.34 6.74 -5.74
C LEU A 196 5.72 7.20 -4.32
N LEU A 197 6.88 6.75 -3.83
CA LEU A 197 7.42 7.21 -2.55
C LEU A 197 7.75 8.71 -2.58
N ALA A 198 8.40 9.19 -3.65
CA ALA A 198 8.69 10.61 -3.82
C ALA A 198 7.40 11.46 -3.81
N LEU A 199 6.34 11.00 -4.46
CA LEU A 199 5.03 11.65 -4.42
C LEU A 199 4.48 11.70 -2.99
N ALA A 200 4.54 10.60 -2.23
CA ALA A 200 4.05 10.59 -0.84
C ALA A 200 4.83 11.55 0.06
N VAL A 201 6.14 11.68 -0.14
CA VAL A 201 6.99 12.67 0.54
C VAL A 201 6.55 14.10 0.17
N ASP A 202 6.35 14.39 -1.11
CA ASP A 202 5.96 15.73 -1.56
C ASP A 202 4.51 16.11 -1.17
N LEU A 203 3.64 15.12 -0.98
CA LEU A 203 2.31 15.28 -0.39
C LEU A 203 2.35 15.48 1.14
N GLY A 204 3.53 15.44 1.76
CA GLY A 204 3.70 15.58 3.21
C GLY A 204 3.19 14.39 4.03
N LEU A 205 3.11 13.21 3.42
CA LEU A 205 2.65 11.97 4.08
C LEU A 205 3.78 11.23 4.79
N VAL A 206 5.00 11.38 4.27
CA VAL A 206 6.22 10.81 4.83
C VAL A 206 7.13 11.98 5.20
N PRO A 207 7.48 12.15 6.48
CA PRO A 207 8.33 13.26 6.92
C PRO A 207 9.75 13.06 6.42
N ARG A 208 10.43 14.15 6.01
CA ARG A 208 11.88 14.11 5.81
C ARG A 208 12.58 14.41 7.14
N PRO A 209 13.70 13.73 7.47
CA PRO A 209 14.48 14.04 8.66
C PRO A 209 14.85 15.53 8.68
N GLY A 210 14.67 16.18 9.83
CA GLY A 210 14.97 17.60 10.02
C GLY A 210 13.88 18.59 9.61
N THR A 211 12.78 18.13 8.98
CA THR A 211 11.57 18.96 8.79
C THR A 211 10.66 18.85 10.02
N ALA A 212 10.98 19.59 11.08
CA ALA A 212 10.04 19.76 12.18
C ALA A 212 8.76 20.42 11.63
N SER A 213 7.59 19.82 11.87
CA SER A 213 6.33 20.54 11.69
C SER A 213 6.37 21.81 12.54
N PRO A 214 6.01 22.99 12.01
CA PRO A 214 5.79 24.14 12.86
C PRO A 214 4.68 23.78 13.85
N ARG A 215 4.99 23.95 15.14
CA ARG A 215 4.02 23.81 16.23
C ARG A 215 2.95 24.88 16.15
#